data_AF-A0A482VAR5-F1
#
_entry.id   AF-A0A482VAR5-F1
#
_cell.length_a   1.000
_cell.length_b   1.000
_cell.length_c   1.000
_cell.angle_alpha   90.00
_cell.angle_beta   90.00
_cell.angle_gamma   90.00
#
_symmetry.space_group_name_H-M   'P 1'
#
loop_
_entity.id
_entity.type
_entity.pdbx_description
1 polymer ?
#
loop_
_entity_poly.entity_id
_entity_poly.type
_entity_poly.pdbx_seq_one_letter_code
_entity_poly.pdbx_strand_id
1 'polypeptide(L)'
;MSDKVLSKDVLVKSNSSEYNNCAQVQELNDVKEFLKIQHNKYIKCKILYDAVQECVENSNILDDDLKVKVQDILLNNSCAQVTPIESESFTQDCAKLLGISHQDRTELNHSESLKFKKSIEVILQEKYKNICKQFSKTANENINETLPVSSDFLDFNLNTEDYKIIEFKQKLNDQQKQYLQNLLKEQEILDDITKLRLEHLPKICNEKVKECQIKSYMNMLRTKIVEEKTRVDIFMETSNSLPAYEEILKDIKKQQEECHNDIEYLQKLKERYNQITCKQFNDLLKSYVQYKTSLEKKKIIYESLKN
;
A
#
# COMPACT_ATOMS: atom_id res chain seq x y z
N MET A 1 29.24 -64.98 16.44
CA MET A 1 29.00 -63.59 16.01
C MET A 1 27.54 -63.47 15.62
N SER A 2 26.73 -62.83 16.45
CA SER A 2 25.47 -62.20 16.07
C SER A 2 25.09 -61.27 17.21
N ASP A 3 25.12 -59.98 16.88
CA ASP A 3 25.10 -58.88 17.82
C ASP A 3 23.72 -58.62 18.42
N LYS A 4 23.80 -58.17 19.67
CA LYS A 4 22.75 -57.48 20.43
C LYS A 4 22.36 -56.20 19.72
N VAL A 5 21.05 -55.93 19.61
CA VAL A 5 20.52 -54.57 19.78
C VAL A 5 19.31 -54.65 20.70
N LEU A 6 19.49 -54.07 21.89
CA LEU A 6 18.50 -53.95 22.96
C LEU A 6 17.37 -52.98 22.55
N SER A 7 16.12 -53.43 22.69
CA SER A 7 14.96 -52.56 22.90
C SER A 7 15.10 -51.83 24.24
N LYS A 8 15.38 -50.52 24.22
CA LYS A 8 15.33 -49.64 25.40
C LYS A 8 14.22 -48.57 25.33
N ASP A 9 13.47 -48.46 24.24
CA ASP A 9 12.59 -47.32 24.00
C ASP A 9 11.11 -47.50 24.42
N VAL A 10 10.75 -48.63 25.04
CA VAL A 10 9.34 -48.92 25.40
C VAL A 10 9.02 -48.65 26.88
N LEU A 11 10.02 -48.49 27.75
CA LEU A 11 9.82 -48.42 29.21
C LEU A 11 9.82 -47.01 29.83
N VAL A 12 9.92 -45.94 29.03
CA VAL A 12 9.97 -44.55 29.55
C VAL A 12 8.65 -43.78 29.39
N LYS A 13 7.69 -44.28 28.61
CA LYS A 13 6.44 -43.55 28.31
C LYS A 13 5.28 -43.77 29.29
N SER A 14 5.37 -44.72 30.21
CA SER A 14 4.29 -45.04 31.15
C SER A 14 4.39 -44.37 32.53
N ASN A 15 5.53 -43.74 32.86
CA ASN A 15 5.72 -43.10 34.18
C ASN A 15 5.50 -41.58 34.17
N SER A 16 5.33 -40.94 33.01
CA SER A 16 5.14 -39.48 32.93
C SER A 16 3.70 -39.02 33.16
N SER A 17 2.70 -39.90 33.04
CA SER A 17 1.29 -39.55 33.27
C SER A 17 0.90 -39.50 34.75
N GLU A 18 1.52 -40.32 35.61
CA GLU A 18 1.24 -40.34 37.06
C GLU A 18 1.92 -39.19 37.81
N TYR A 19 3.13 -38.79 37.40
CA TYR A 19 3.84 -37.64 37.96
C TYR A 19 3.18 -36.29 37.59
N ASN A 20 2.59 -36.18 36.39
CA ASN A 20 1.87 -34.98 35.97
C ASN A 20 0.57 -34.76 36.76
N ASN A 21 -0.11 -35.84 37.17
CA ASN A 21 -1.30 -35.74 38.04
C ASN A 21 -0.94 -35.23 39.45
N CYS A 22 0.20 -35.64 40.01
CA CYS A 22 0.63 -35.19 41.34
C CYS A 22 1.00 -33.70 41.36
N ALA A 23 1.72 -33.22 40.34
CA ALA A 23 2.07 -31.80 40.23
C ALA A 23 0.84 -30.90 40.04
N GLN A 24 -0.12 -31.31 39.22
CA GLN A 24 -1.36 -30.56 38.98
C GLN A 24 -2.28 -30.52 40.21
N VAL A 25 -2.29 -31.59 41.01
CA VAL A 25 -3.03 -31.64 42.29
C VAL A 25 -2.38 -30.75 43.34
N GLN A 26 -1.05 -30.67 43.36
CA GLN A 26 -0.31 -29.76 44.24
C GLN A 26 -0.60 -28.28 43.90
N GLU A 27 -0.54 -27.92 42.62
CA GLU A 27 -0.87 -26.56 42.14
C GLU A 27 -2.31 -26.16 42.46
N LEU A 28 -3.28 -27.08 42.29
CA LEU A 28 -4.67 -26.84 42.68
C LEU A 28 -4.83 -26.60 44.18
N ASN A 29 -4.08 -27.33 45.01
CA ASN A 29 -4.14 -27.17 46.46
C ASN A 29 -3.49 -25.86 46.91
N ASP A 30 -2.39 -25.45 46.27
CA ASP A 30 -1.72 -24.17 46.52
C ASP A 30 -2.62 -22.98 46.14
N VAL A 31 -3.32 -23.07 45.00
CA VAL A 31 -4.32 -22.06 44.59
C VAL A 31 -5.49 -22.03 45.58
N LYS A 32 -5.96 -23.19 46.07
CA LYS A 32 -7.03 -23.27 47.07
C LYS A 32 -6.63 -22.63 48.39
N GLU A 33 -5.43 -22.89 48.89
CA GLU A 33 -4.90 -22.25 50.10
C GLU A 33 -4.69 -20.74 49.90
N PHE A 34 -4.18 -20.31 48.74
CA PHE A 34 -4.07 -18.89 48.43
C PHE A 34 -5.44 -18.20 48.42
N LEU A 35 -6.45 -18.81 47.82
CA LEU A 35 -7.82 -18.31 47.82
C LEU A 35 -8.40 -18.22 49.24
N LYS A 36 -8.15 -19.21 50.11
CA LYS A 36 -8.55 -19.13 51.53
C LYS A 36 -7.91 -17.94 52.23
N ILE A 37 -6.61 -17.71 52.02
CA ILE A 37 -5.89 -16.58 52.63
C ILE A 37 -6.47 -15.25 52.14
N GLN A 38 -6.74 -15.11 50.84
CA GLN A 38 -7.31 -13.90 50.27
C GLN A 38 -8.76 -13.67 50.73
N HIS A 39 -9.56 -14.73 50.79
CA HIS A 39 -10.93 -14.66 51.30
C HIS A 39 -10.97 -14.24 52.77
N ASN A 40 -10.09 -14.78 53.61
CA ASN A 40 -9.96 -14.38 55.01
C ASN A 40 -9.53 -12.91 55.15
N LYS A 41 -8.65 -12.42 54.28
CA LYS A 41 -8.31 -10.98 54.22
C LYS A 41 -9.52 -10.15 53.81
N TYR A 42 -10.23 -10.56 52.77
CA TYR A 42 -11.44 -9.89 52.30
C TYR A 42 -12.51 -9.81 53.38
N ILE A 43 -12.80 -10.92 54.10
CA ILE A 43 -13.75 -10.91 55.21
C ILE A 43 -13.33 -9.90 56.29
N LYS A 44 -12.04 -9.88 56.68
CA LYS A 44 -11.54 -8.91 57.67
C LYS A 44 -11.72 -7.47 57.21
N CYS A 45 -11.38 -7.19 55.95
CA CYS A 45 -11.57 -5.88 55.34
C CYS A 45 -13.06 -5.50 55.24
N LYS A 46 -13.93 -6.46 54.91
CA LYS A 46 -15.37 -6.27 54.83
C LYS A 46 -15.99 -5.96 56.18
N ILE A 47 -15.64 -6.71 57.23
CA ILE A 47 -16.11 -6.43 58.60
C ILE A 47 -15.70 -5.03 59.04
N LEU A 48 -14.47 -4.61 58.71
CA LEU A 48 -13.98 -3.27 59.01
C LEU A 48 -14.73 -2.20 58.20
N TYR A 49 -14.96 -2.45 56.90
CA TYR A 49 -15.72 -1.56 56.03
C TYR A 49 -17.17 -1.39 56.50
N ASP A 50 -17.85 -2.48 56.83
CA ASP A 50 -19.21 -2.46 57.36
C ASP A 50 -19.28 -1.75 58.71
N ALA A 51 -18.26 -1.89 59.57
CA ALA A 51 -18.16 -1.13 60.82
C ALA A 51 -17.92 0.36 60.59
N VAL A 52 -17.13 0.72 59.58
CA VAL A 52 -16.89 2.12 59.17
C VAL A 52 -18.16 2.74 58.60
N GLN A 53 -18.88 2.03 57.73
CA GLN A 53 -20.14 2.50 57.16
C GLN A 53 -21.20 2.69 58.26
N GLU A 54 -21.31 1.75 59.19
CA GLU A 54 -22.22 1.86 60.33
C GLU A 54 -21.82 2.98 61.32
N CYS A 55 -20.52 3.26 61.48
CA CYS A 55 -20.06 4.46 62.20
C CYS A 55 -20.56 5.74 61.53
N VAL A 56 -20.57 5.80 60.21
CA VAL A 56 -21.01 6.99 59.45
C VAL A 56 -22.54 7.15 59.52
N GLU A 57 -23.29 6.04 59.40
CA GLU A 57 -24.76 6.06 59.33
C GLU A 57 -25.44 6.16 60.70
N ASN A 58 -24.93 5.50 61.75
CA ASN A 58 -25.67 5.25 62.99
C ASN A 58 -25.02 5.79 64.26
N SER A 59 -23.84 6.42 64.19
CA SER A 59 -23.18 6.90 65.41
C SER A 59 -23.63 8.31 65.83
N ASN A 60 -24.35 8.40 66.95
CA ASN A 60 -24.49 9.66 67.71
C ASN A 60 -23.18 10.03 68.45
N ILE A 61 -22.10 9.27 68.22
CA ILE A 61 -20.82 9.32 68.94
C ILE A 61 -19.81 10.18 68.17
N LEU A 62 -19.96 10.30 66.85
CA LEU A 62 -19.12 11.16 66.01
C LEU A 62 -19.72 12.55 65.85
N ASP A 63 -18.81 13.53 65.75
CA ASP A 63 -19.13 14.89 65.32
C ASP A 63 -19.60 14.89 63.86
N ASP A 64 -20.59 15.72 63.52
CA ASP A 64 -21.22 15.68 62.19
C ASP A 64 -20.24 16.10 61.09
N ASP A 65 -19.33 17.03 61.37
CA ASP A 65 -18.24 17.41 60.48
C ASP A 65 -17.28 16.25 60.19
N LEU A 66 -17.06 15.36 61.16
CA LEU A 66 -16.20 14.20 61.00
C LEU A 66 -16.88 13.08 60.19
N LYS A 67 -18.21 12.94 60.28
CA LYS A 67 -18.98 11.99 59.47
C LYS A 67 -18.93 12.36 58.00
N VAL A 68 -19.17 13.63 57.67
CA VAL A 68 -19.14 14.14 56.29
C VAL A 68 -17.75 13.90 55.68
N LYS A 69 -16.67 14.23 56.41
CA LYS A 69 -15.30 13.97 55.95
C LYS A 69 -15.02 12.48 55.69
N VAL A 70 -15.46 11.58 56.57
CA VAL A 70 -15.25 10.13 56.38
C VAL A 70 -16.07 9.61 55.20
N GLN A 71 -17.29 10.11 55.01
CA GLN A 71 -18.14 9.76 53.88
C GLN A 71 -17.53 10.22 52.55
N ASP A 72 -16.98 11.42 52.50
CA ASP A 72 -16.25 11.94 51.33
C ASP A 72 -15.01 11.09 51.01
N ILE A 73 -14.26 10.66 52.03
CA ILE A 73 -13.11 9.74 51.86
C ILE A 73 -13.54 8.40 51.27
N LEU A 74 -14.66 7.83 51.74
CA LEU A 74 -15.19 6.56 51.22
C LEU A 74 -15.62 6.70 49.76
N LEU A 75 -16.37 7.75 49.44
CA LEU A 75 -16.83 8.03 48.08
C LEU A 75 -15.67 8.27 47.11
N ASN A 76 -14.64 9.03 47.53
CA ASN A 76 -13.44 9.28 46.74
C ASN A 76 -12.69 7.98 46.43
N ASN A 77 -12.56 7.09 47.43
CA ASN A 77 -11.92 5.80 47.24
C ASN A 77 -12.72 4.85 46.34
N SER A 78 -14.06 4.88 46.41
CA SER A 78 -14.92 4.13 45.49
C SER A 78 -14.81 4.64 44.05
N CYS A 79 -14.73 5.96 43.84
CA CYS A 79 -14.51 6.54 42.52
C CYS A 79 -13.12 6.19 41.95
N ALA A 80 -12.07 6.20 42.78
CA ALA A 80 -10.72 5.86 42.37
C ALA A 80 -10.58 4.41 41.86
N GLN A 81 -11.39 3.47 42.36
CA GLN A 81 -11.39 2.07 41.89
C GLN A 81 -12.00 1.90 40.48
N VAL A 82 -12.85 2.84 40.04
CA VAL A 82 -13.53 2.79 38.73
C VAL A 82 -12.68 3.45 37.63
N THR A 83 -11.70 4.28 37.99
CA THR A 83 -10.82 4.97 37.06
C THR A 83 -9.35 4.57 37.26
N PRO A 84 -8.87 3.46 36.67
CA PRO A 84 -7.45 3.27 36.47
C PRO A 84 -7.05 4.11 35.26
N ILE A 85 -7.03 5.43 35.40
CA ILE A 85 -6.30 6.27 34.46
C ILE A 85 -4.84 6.23 34.93
N GLU A 86 -4.19 5.11 34.63
CA GLU A 86 -2.73 5.02 34.71
C GLU A 86 -2.17 6.02 33.70
N SER A 87 -1.68 7.14 34.21
CA SER A 87 -0.85 8.05 33.45
C SER A 87 0.31 8.42 34.35
N GLU A 88 1.41 7.68 34.21
CA GLU A 88 2.68 7.82 34.95
C GLU A 88 3.38 9.18 34.77
N SER A 89 2.69 10.20 34.25
CA SER A 89 3.26 11.52 33.92
C SER A 89 2.59 12.70 34.61
N PHE A 90 1.66 12.50 35.53
CA PHE A 90 1.04 13.62 36.26
C PHE A 90 1.85 13.98 37.50
N THR A 91 2.85 14.83 37.29
CA THR A 91 3.34 15.76 38.31
C THR A 91 2.20 16.65 38.78
N GLN A 92 2.26 17.05 40.05
CA GLN A 92 1.21 17.63 40.91
C GLN A 92 0.32 18.76 40.35
N ASP A 93 0.65 19.35 39.18
CA ASP A 93 -0.02 20.55 38.68
C ASP A 93 -0.94 20.36 37.45
N CYS A 94 -1.01 19.18 36.83
CA CYS A 94 -1.73 19.04 35.54
C CYS A 94 -3.09 18.35 35.59
N ALA A 95 -3.59 17.89 36.74
CA ALA A 95 -4.81 17.09 36.79
C ALA A 95 -6.11 17.91 36.89
N LYS A 96 -6.31 18.85 35.94
CA LYS A 96 -7.58 19.55 35.70
C LYS A 96 -8.10 19.20 34.32
N LEU A 97 -8.68 18.02 34.16
CA LEU A 97 -9.45 17.72 32.96
C LEU A 97 -10.85 18.34 33.14
N LEU A 98 -11.24 19.25 32.22
CA LEU A 98 -12.53 19.95 32.20
C LEU A 98 -12.84 20.90 33.38
N GLY A 99 -11.81 21.50 34.00
CA GLY A 99 -12.01 22.53 35.03
C GLY A 99 -12.52 22.02 36.38
N ILE A 100 -12.71 20.72 36.53
CA ILE A 100 -12.96 20.06 37.81
C ILE A 100 -11.59 19.79 38.42
N SER A 101 -11.26 20.50 39.51
CA SER A 101 -10.08 20.18 40.31
C SER A 101 -10.19 18.73 40.77
N HIS A 102 -9.12 17.94 40.66
CA HIS A 102 -9.08 16.70 41.44
C HIS A 102 -9.33 17.04 42.90
N GLN A 103 -10.23 16.23 43.49
CA GLN A 103 -10.65 16.28 44.87
C GLN A 103 -9.47 16.59 45.79
N ASP A 104 -9.62 17.59 46.63
CA ASP A 104 -8.76 17.74 47.80
C ASP A 104 -8.75 16.39 48.51
N ARG A 105 -7.57 15.80 48.68
CA ARG A 105 -7.42 14.62 49.53
C ARG A 105 -7.80 15.05 50.93
N THR A 106 -9.05 14.80 51.29
CA THR A 106 -9.57 15.00 52.63
C THR A 106 -8.87 13.98 53.53
N GLU A 107 -7.77 14.38 54.16
CA GLU A 107 -7.05 13.55 55.11
C GLU A 107 -7.57 13.82 56.53
N LEU A 108 -7.68 12.75 57.32
CA LEU A 108 -8.04 12.87 58.73
C LEU A 108 -6.83 13.35 59.53
N ASN A 109 -7.01 14.41 60.31
CA ASN A 109 -5.99 14.86 61.25
C ASN A 109 -5.74 13.81 62.34
N HIS A 110 -4.57 13.86 62.99
CA HIS A 110 -4.20 12.85 64.00
C HIS A 110 -5.24 12.71 65.14
N SER A 111 -5.82 13.83 65.59
CA SER A 111 -6.88 13.83 66.61
C SER A 111 -8.19 13.23 66.09
N GLU A 112 -8.57 13.55 64.85
CA GLU A 112 -9.77 13.03 64.17
C GLU A 112 -9.63 11.51 63.94
N SER A 113 -8.47 11.05 63.48
CA SER A 113 -8.13 9.64 63.30
C SER A 113 -8.21 8.84 64.61
N LEU A 114 -7.73 9.41 65.72
CA LEU A 114 -7.76 8.74 67.03
C LEU A 114 -9.18 8.65 67.59
N LYS A 115 -10.00 9.69 67.39
CA LYS A 115 -11.43 9.68 67.73
C LYS A 115 -12.19 8.65 66.89
N PHE A 116 -11.95 8.64 65.59
CA PHE A 116 -12.57 7.70 64.64
C PHE A 116 -12.20 6.23 64.92
N LYS A 117 -10.93 5.98 65.28
CA LYS A 117 -10.48 4.65 65.70
C LYS A 117 -11.22 4.17 66.95
N LYS A 118 -11.36 5.03 67.96
CA LYS A 118 -12.07 4.70 69.20
C LYS A 118 -13.55 4.41 68.96
N SER A 119 -14.21 5.17 68.08
CA SER A 119 -15.61 4.90 67.72
C SER A 119 -15.78 3.57 66.99
N ILE A 120 -14.88 3.23 66.06
CA ILE A 120 -14.89 1.91 65.39
C ILE A 120 -14.68 0.79 66.40
N GLU A 121 -13.72 0.94 67.33
CA GLU A 121 -13.48 -0.06 68.38
C GLU A 121 -14.73 -0.29 69.24
N VAL A 122 -15.47 0.75 69.59
CA VAL A 122 -16.73 0.64 70.35
C VAL A 122 -17.80 -0.12 69.56
N ILE A 123 -18.01 0.22 68.28
CA ILE A 123 -19.00 -0.48 67.43
C ILE A 123 -18.60 -1.94 67.22
N LEU A 124 -17.31 -2.22 66.98
CA LEU A 124 -16.83 -3.60 66.84
C LEU A 124 -16.99 -4.40 68.13
N GLN A 125 -16.75 -3.80 69.30
CA GLN A 125 -17.00 -4.44 70.59
C GLN A 125 -18.49 -4.69 70.83
N GLU A 126 -19.36 -3.78 70.42
CA GLU A 126 -20.80 -3.95 70.52
C GLU A 126 -21.30 -5.05 69.58
N LYS A 127 -20.82 -5.09 68.33
CA LYS A 127 -21.05 -6.19 67.38
C LYS A 127 -20.56 -7.51 67.93
N TYR A 128 -19.36 -7.56 68.48
CA TYR A 128 -18.82 -8.77 69.09
C TYR A 128 -19.70 -9.25 70.24
N LYS A 129 -20.11 -8.34 71.15
CA LYS A 129 -21.05 -8.68 72.22
C LYS A 129 -22.40 -9.14 71.71
N ASN A 130 -22.92 -8.54 70.63
CA ASN A 130 -24.19 -8.94 70.02
C ASN A 130 -24.08 -10.31 69.35
N ILE A 131 -22.99 -10.58 68.64
CA ILE A 131 -22.70 -11.89 68.05
C ILE A 131 -22.52 -12.94 69.14
N CYS A 132 -21.79 -12.65 70.23
CA CYS A 132 -21.68 -13.56 71.37
C CYS A 132 -23.04 -13.80 72.03
N LYS A 133 -23.89 -12.78 72.15
CA LYS A 133 -25.26 -12.92 72.65
C LYS A 133 -26.12 -13.79 71.71
N GLN A 134 -26.06 -13.56 70.41
CA GLN A 134 -26.76 -14.37 69.41
C GLN A 134 -26.26 -15.82 69.44
N PHE A 135 -24.95 -16.03 69.43
CA PHE A 135 -24.33 -17.35 69.56
C PHE A 135 -24.71 -18.04 70.87
N SER A 136 -24.77 -17.31 72.00
CA SER A 136 -25.23 -17.87 73.27
C SER A 136 -26.72 -18.20 73.28
N LYS A 137 -27.53 -17.51 72.47
CA LYS A 137 -28.96 -17.82 72.28
C LYS A 137 -29.12 -19.05 71.39
N THR A 138 -28.44 -19.14 70.26
CA THR A 138 -28.45 -20.31 69.38
C THR A 138 -27.79 -21.54 69.99
N ALA A 139 -26.81 -21.38 70.88
CA ALA A 139 -26.19 -22.49 71.60
C ALA A 139 -27.08 -23.08 72.70
N ASN A 140 -28.08 -22.32 73.19
CA ASN A 140 -29.08 -22.79 74.15
C ASN A 140 -30.34 -23.36 73.47
N GLU A 141 -30.49 -23.14 72.16
CA GLU A 141 -31.45 -23.86 71.33
C GLU A 141 -30.81 -25.17 70.86
N ASN A 142 -31.59 -26.24 70.84
CA ASN A 142 -31.14 -27.64 70.78
C ASN A 142 -30.21 -27.92 69.58
N ILE A 143 -28.88 -27.91 69.79
CA ILE A 143 -27.83 -28.16 68.76
C ILE A 143 -27.72 -29.65 68.37
N ASN A 144 -28.80 -30.43 68.51
CA ASN A 144 -28.84 -31.83 68.10
C ASN A 144 -29.53 -32.04 66.75
N GLU A 145 -30.06 -30.99 66.13
CA GLU A 145 -30.54 -31.04 64.75
C GLU A 145 -29.61 -30.20 63.86
N THR A 146 -28.59 -30.87 63.34
CA THR A 146 -27.97 -30.59 62.04
C THR A 146 -27.61 -29.14 61.75
N LEU A 147 -26.46 -28.69 62.26
CA LEU A 147 -25.50 -28.10 61.33
C LEU A 147 -24.46 -29.18 61.07
N PRO A 148 -24.44 -29.82 59.88
CA PRO A 148 -23.17 -30.37 59.45
C PRO A 148 -22.23 -29.16 59.47
N VAL A 149 -21.15 -29.25 60.24
CA VAL A 149 -19.96 -28.45 59.98
C VAL A 149 -19.51 -28.90 58.61
N SER A 150 -20.18 -28.37 57.59
CA SER A 150 -19.85 -28.61 56.21
C SER A 150 -18.47 -27.98 56.07
N SER A 151 -17.47 -28.85 55.98
CA SER A 151 -16.21 -28.55 55.30
C SER A 151 -16.44 -27.86 53.94
N ASP A 152 -17.67 -27.89 53.44
CA ASP A 152 -18.17 -27.29 52.20
C ASP A 152 -18.55 -25.81 52.32
N PHE A 153 -18.33 -25.14 53.46
CA PHE A 153 -18.40 -23.66 53.50
C PHE A 153 -17.34 -22.98 52.60
N LEU A 154 -16.42 -23.78 52.05
CA LEU A 154 -15.44 -23.40 51.04
C LEU A 154 -15.54 -24.25 49.78
N ASP A 155 -16.66 -24.94 49.56
CA ASP A 155 -17.00 -25.32 48.20
C ASP A 155 -17.45 -24.04 47.53
N PHE A 156 -16.55 -23.50 46.71
CA PHE A 156 -16.87 -22.52 45.68
C PHE A 156 -17.94 -23.15 44.80
N ASN A 157 -19.20 -23.09 45.24
CA ASN A 157 -20.36 -23.33 44.41
C ASN A 157 -20.37 -22.16 43.43
N LEU A 158 -19.58 -22.33 42.36
CA LEU A 158 -19.54 -21.46 41.20
C LEU A 158 -20.99 -21.24 40.80
N ASN A 159 -21.42 -19.99 40.92
CA ASN A 159 -22.76 -19.64 40.51
C ASN A 159 -22.86 -19.86 38.99
N THR A 160 -24.06 -20.06 38.46
CA THR A 160 -24.25 -20.24 37.01
C THR A 160 -23.66 -19.08 36.19
N GLU A 161 -23.59 -17.88 36.77
CA GLU A 161 -22.91 -16.72 36.19
C GLU A 161 -21.38 -16.85 36.16
N ASP A 162 -20.75 -17.52 37.14
CA ASP A 162 -19.29 -17.73 37.15
C ASP A 162 -18.87 -18.71 36.04
N TYR A 163 -19.70 -19.71 35.74
CA TYR A 163 -19.50 -20.60 34.59
C TYR A 163 -19.53 -19.84 33.25
N LYS A 164 -20.46 -18.88 33.10
CA LYS A 164 -20.51 -18.02 31.91
C LYS A 164 -19.25 -17.16 31.81
N ILE A 165 -18.75 -16.62 32.92
CA ILE A 165 -17.51 -15.82 32.93
C ILE A 165 -16.32 -16.65 32.47
N ILE A 166 -16.21 -17.90 32.91
CA ILE A 166 -15.15 -18.82 32.47
C ILE A 166 -15.28 -19.12 30.96
N GLU A 167 -16.49 -19.38 30.47
CA GLU A 167 -16.74 -19.61 29.05
C GLU A 167 -16.38 -18.38 28.20
N PHE A 168 -16.76 -17.18 28.63
CA PHE A 168 -16.40 -15.93 27.97
C PHE A 168 -14.89 -15.70 27.97
N LYS A 169 -14.20 -15.97 29.09
CA LYS A 169 -12.73 -15.89 29.17
C LYS A 169 -12.08 -16.85 28.16
N GLN A 170 -12.61 -18.06 28.03
CA GLN A 170 -12.08 -19.06 27.11
C GLN A 170 -12.29 -18.63 25.65
N LYS A 171 -13.48 -18.12 25.32
CA LYS A 171 -13.79 -17.54 24.01
C LYS A 171 -12.90 -16.35 23.66
N LEU A 172 -12.64 -15.48 24.64
CA LEU A 172 -11.75 -14.33 24.47
C LEU A 172 -10.30 -14.79 24.19
N ASN A 173 -9.82 -15.80 24.91
CA ASN A 173 -8.50 -16.39 24.67
C ASN A 173 -8.38 -17.00 23.27
N ASP A 174 -9.41 -17.70 22.80
CA ASP A 174 -9.42 -18.29 21.46
C ASP A 174 -9.42 -17.21 20.37
N GLN A 175 -10.19 -16.13 20.58
CA GLN A 175 -10.17 -14.97 19.69
C GLN A 175 -8.81 -14.27 19.68
N GLN A 176 -8.16 -14.10 20.85
CA GLN A 176 -6.81 -13.54 20.92
C GLN A 176 -5.78 -14.43 20.21
N LYS A 177 -5.87 -15.75 20.34
CA LYS A 177 -4.99 -16.69 19.61
C LYS A 177 -5.19 -16.59 18.10
N GLN A 178 -6.44 -16.53 17.64
CA GLN A 178 -6.74 -16.34 16.22
C GLN A 178 -6.22 -14.99 15.70
N TYR A 179 -6.42 -13.93 16.48
CA TYR A 179 -5.90 -12.60 16.14
C TYR A 179 -4.37 -12.62 16.01
N LEU A 180 -3.67 -13.26 16.95
CA LEU A 180 -2.22 -13.38 16.93
C LEU A 180 -1.73 -14.21 15.72
N GLN A 181 -2.42 -15.30 15.37
CA GLN A 181 -2.13 -16.06 14.16
C GLN A 181 -2.35 -15.25 12.89
N ASN A 182 -3.38 -14.42 12.83
CA ASN A 182 -3.64 -13.55 11.68
C ASN A 182 -2.56 -12.48 11.55
N LEU A 183 -2.14 -11.86 12.66
CA LEU A 183 -1.03 -10.91 12.69
C LEU A 183 0.27 -11.51 12.15
N LEU A 184 0.59 -12.74 12.54
CA LEU A 184 1.77 -13.45 12.03
C LEU A 184 1.68 -13.68 10.52
N LYS A 185 0.52 -14.09 10.01
CA LYS A 185 0.30 -14.26 8.56
C LYS A 185 0.40 -12.93 7.80
N GLU A 186 -0.17 -11.86 8.35
CA GLU A 186 -0.07 -10.53 7.74
C GLU A 186 1.38 -10.04 7.69
N GLN A 187 2.16 -10.31 8.74
CA GLN A 187 3.59 -10.03 8.76
C GLN A 187 4.36 -10.81 7.69
N GLU A 188 4.09 -12.12 7.53
CA GLU A 188 4.71 -12.93 6.47
C GLU A 188 4.39 -12.37 5.07
N ILE A 189 3.14 -11.99 4.83
CA ILE A 189 2.73 -11.38 3.56
C ILE A 189 3.46 -10.05 3.32
N LEU A 190 3.64 -9.23 4.36
CA LEU A 190 4.36 -7.97 4.26
C LEU A 190 5.84 -8.19 3.93
N ASP A 191 6.46 -9.21 4.53
CA ASP A 191 7.84 -9.60 4.24
C ASP A 191 8.00 -10.11 2.79
N ASP A 192 7.03 -10.87 2.28
CA ASP A 192 7.05 -11.31 0.89
C ASP A 192 6.87 -10.14 -0.09
N ILE A 193 5.96 -9.20 0.19
CA ILE A 193 5.76 -7.99 -0.61
C ILE A 193 7.04 -7.13 -0.63
N THR A 194 7.70 -6.98 0.51
CA THR A 194 8.93 -6.19 0.60
C THR A 194 10.07 -6.84 -0.17
N LYS A 195 10.25 -8.17 -0.09
CA LYS A 195 11.20 -8.90 -0.94
C LYS A 195 10.89 -8.74 -2.42
N LEU A 196 9.63 -8.87 -2.82
CA LEU A 196 9.21 -8.69 -4.22
C LEU A 196 9.53 -7.29 -4.74
N ARG A 197 9.27 -6.27 -3.92
CA ARG A 197 9.48 -4.86 -4.29
C ARG A 197 10.95 -4.44 -4.27
N LEU A 198 11.72 -4.90 -3.29
CA LEU A 198 13.12 -4.46 -3.11
C LEU A 198 14.10 -5.32 -3.89
N GLU A 199 13.84 -6.62 -4.04
CA GLU A 199 14.80 -7.54 -4.64
C GLU A 199 14.46 -7.88 -6.10
N HIS A 200 13.20 -8.23 -6.38
CA HIS A 200 12.82 -8.72 -7.71
C HIS A 200 12.50 -7.58 -8.69
N LEU A 201 11.74 -6.58 -8.25
CA LEU A 201 11.32 -5.47 -9.11
C LEU A 201 12.51 -4.71 -9.74
N PRO A 202 13.59 -4.35 -9.00
CA PRO A 202 14.71 -3.65 -9.60
C PRO A 202 15.49 -4.52 -10.60
N LYS A 203 15.62 -5.83 -10.33
CA LYS A 203 16.26 -6.79 -11.25
C LYS A 203 15.50 -6.86 -12.57
N ILE A 204 14.18 -7.04 -12.52
CA ILE A 204 13.32 -7.10 -13.71
C ILE A 204 13.33 -5.77 -14.47
N CYS A 205 13.27 -4.63 -13.78
CA CYS A 205 13.35 -3.32 -14.42
C CYS A 205 14.69 -3.15 -15.14
N ASN A 206 15.80 -3.52 -14.50
CA ASN A 206 17.13 -3.43 -15.11
C ASN A 206 17.27 -4.34 -16.33
N GLU A 207 16.74 -5.55 -16.28
CA GLU A 207 16.69 -6.46 -17.44
C GLU A 207 15.86 -5.85 -18.58
N LYS A 208 14.71 -5.25 -18.27
CA LYS A 208 13.87 -4.62 -19.28
C LYS A 208 14.51 -3.39 -19.91
N VAL A 209 15.25 -2.60 -19.12
CA VAL A 209 16.05 -1.48 -19.63
C VAL A 209 17.12 -1.98 -20.60
N LYS A 210 17.83 -3.06 -20.26
CA LYS A 210 18.83 -3.67 -21.16
C LYS A 210 18.20 -4.18 -22.46
N GLU A 211 17.04 -4.84 -22.38
CA GLU A 211 16.28 -5.26 -23.56
C GLU A 211 15.93 -4.08 -24.47
N CYS A 212 15.43 -2.98 -23.89
CA CYS A 212 15.12 -1.75 -24.63
C CYS A 212 16.38 -1.14 -25.26
N GLN A 213 17.51 -1.12 -24.57
CA GLN A 213 18.79 -0.64 -25.11
C GLN A 213 19.25 -1.47 -26.31
N ILE A 214 19.17 -2.80 -26.21
CA ILE A 214 19.50 -3.71 -27.31
C ILE A 214 18.58 -3.46 -28.51
N LYS A 215 17.28 -3.34 -28.28
CA LYS A 215 16.30 -3.06 -29.35
C LYS A 215 16.56 -1.72 -30.03
N SER A 216 16.93 -0.69 -29.26
CA SER A 216 17.33 0.62 -29.79
C SER A 216 18.59 0.49 -30.66
N TYR A 217 19.62 -0.22 -30.20
CA TYR A 217 20.84 -0.44 -30.96
C TYR A 217 20.58 -1.21 -32.26
N MET A 218 19.72 -2.23 -32.20
CA MET A 218 19.32 -3.00 -33.38
C MET A 218 18.59 -2.14 -34.41
N ASN A 219 17.70 -1.24 -33.96
CA ASN A 219 17.00 -0.30 -34.85
C ASN A 219 17.96 0.73 -35.47
N MET A 220 18.93 1.23 -34.69
CA MET A 220 19.98 2.12 -35.20
C MET A 220 20.79 1.42 -36.29
N LEU A 221 21.20 0.16 -36.07
CA LEU A 221 21.92 -0.63 -37.08
C LEU A 221 21.07 -0.87 -38.33
N ARG A 222 19.78 -1.21 -38.18
CA ARG A 222 18.86 -1.35 -39.32
C ARG A 222 18.76 -0.07 -40.12
N THR A 223 18.70 1.08 -39.46
CA THR A 223 18.66 2.39 -40.12
C THR A 223 19.94 2.62 -40.93
N LYS A 224 21.12 2.38 -40.34
CA LYS A 224 22.40 2.48 -41.07
C LYS A 224 22.48 1.54 -42.28
N ILE A 225 21.99 0.31 -42.15
CA ILE A 225 21.94 -0.65 -43.26
C ILE A 225 21.05 -0.11 -44.39
N VAL A 226 19.88 0.45 -44.06
CA VAL A 226 18.98 1.05 -45.04
C VAL A 226 19.65 2.27 -45.71
N GLU A 227 20.28 3.15 -44.95
CA GLU A 227 21.01 4.31 -45.48
C GLU A 227 22.10 3.88 -46.48
N GLU A 228 22.96 2.93 -46.12
CA GLU A 228 24.02 2.48 -47.03
C GLU A 228 23.45 1.74 -48.24
N LYS A 229 22.37 0.95 -48.07
CA LYS A 229 21.67 0.33 -49.20
C LYS A 229 21.14 1.39 -50.17
N THR A 230 20.47 2.42 -49.67
CA THR A 230 19.96 3.51 -50.52
C THR A 230 21.08 4.25 -51.24
N ARG A 231 22.25 4.43 -50.59
CA ARG A 231 23.42 5.05 -51.22
C ARG A 231 23.95 4.19 -52.38
N VAL A 232 24.02 2.86 -52.20
CA VAL A 232 24.41 1.94 -53.26
C VAL A 232 23.41 1.97 -54.41
N ASP A 233 22.10 1.96 -54.12
CA ASP A 233 21.05 2.02 -55.15
C ASP A 233 21.17 3.31 -55.98
N ILE A 234 21.36 4.47 -55.34
CA ILE A 234 21.60 5.76 -56.02
C ILE A 234 22.86 5.71 -56.88
N PHE A 235 23.95 5.13 -56.35
CA PHE A 235 25.20 5.03 -57.11
C PHE A 235 25.05 4.14 -58.35
N MET A 236 24.34 3.01 -58.23
CA MET A 236 24.06 2.11 -59.34
C MET A 236 23.13 2.75 -60.37
N GLU A 237 22.09 3.47 -59.92
CA GLU A 237 21.22 4.24 -60.81
C GLU A 237 22.00 5.33 -61.56
N THR A 238 22.93 6.01 -60.89
CA THR A 238 23.82 7.00 -61.51
C THR A 238 24.74 6.33 -62.54
N SER A 239 25.31 5.17 -62.21
CA SER A 239 26.17 4.41 -63.12
C SER A 239 25.45 3.94 -64.39
N ASN A 240 24.14 3.67 -64.31
CA ASN A 240 23.34 3.24 -65.46
C ASN A 240 22.77 4.42 -66.24
N SER A 241 22.45 5.53 -65.57
CA SER A 241 21.87 6.71 -66.21
C SER A 241 22.89 7.52 -67.00
N LEU A 242 24.16 7.59 -66.56
CA LEU A 242 25.20 8.32 -67.28
C LEU A 242 25.42 7.79 -68.72
N PRO A 243 25.61 6.47 -68.96
CA PRO A 243 25.68 5.92 -70.31
C PRO A 243 24.43 6.19 -71.15
N ALA A 244 23.24 6.12 -70.55
CA ALA A 244 21.99 6.41 -71.25
C ALA A 244 21.91 7.89 -71.67
N TYR A 245 22.35 8.81 -70.82
CA TYR A 245 22.46 10.23 -71.19
C TYR A 245 23.48 10.46 -72.30
N GLU A 246 24.63 9.77 -72.27
CA GLU A 246 25.61 9.85 -73.35
C GLU A 246 25.06 9.35 -74.69
N GLU A 247 24.26 8.28 -74.69
CA GLU A 247 23.60 7.75 -75.87
C GLU A 247 22.57 8.74 -76.43
N ILE A 248 21.70 9.28 -75.58
CA ILE A 248 20.74 10.32 -75.96
C ILE A 248 21.46 11.55 -76.54
N LEU A 249 22.59 11.96 -75.95
CA LEU A 249 23.36 13.11 -76.43
C LEU A 249 23.98 12.85 -77.81
N LYS A 250 24.43 11.61 -78.08
CA LYS A 250 24.88 11.21 -79.42
C LYS A 250 23.74 11.26 -80.44
N ASP A 251 22.57 10.76 -80.09
CA ASP A 251 21.40 10.78 -80.96
C ASP A 251 20.95 12.21 -81.27
N ILE A 252 20.91 13.08 -80.26
CA ILE A 252 20.59 14.51 -80.44
C ILE A 252 21.59 15.18 -81.38
N LYS A 253 22.90 14.93 -81.21
CA LYS A 253 23.93 15.50 -82.10
C LYS A 253 23.76 15.02 -83.54
N LYS A 254 23.46 13.74 -83.73
CA LYS A 254 23.21 13.17 -85.07
C LYS A 254 21.99 13.82 -85.72
N GLN A 255 20.88 13.97 -84.98
CA GLN A 255 19.70 14.67 -85.48
C GLN A 255 19.97 16.14 -85.81
N GLN A 256 20.79 16.82 -85.01
CA GLN A 256 21.21 18.20 -85.30
C GLN A 256 22.02 18.29 -86.59
N GLU A 257 22.93 17.35 -86.82
CA GLU A 257 23.74 17.29 -88.04
C GLU A 257 22.87 16.98 -89.27
N GLU A 258 21.96 16.01 -89.17
CA GLU A 258 20.97 15.69 -90.22
C GLU A 258 20.11 16.92 -90.55
N CYS A 259 19.58 17.60 -89.53
CA CYS A 259 18.78 18.80 -89.72
C CYS A 259 19.61 19.95 -90.35
N HIS A 260 20.87 20.10 -89.96
CA HIS A 260 21.76 21.10 -90.56
C HIS A 260 22.01 20.82 -92.04
N ASN A 261 22.27 19.55 -92.38
CA ASN A 261 22.46 19.11 -93.77
C ASN A 261 21.19 19.32 -94.61
N ASP A 262 20.01 19.06 -94.05
CA ASP A 262 18.73 19.31 -94.71
C ASP A 262 18.50 20.81 -94.94
N ILE A 263 18.83 21.66 -93.95
CA ILE A 263 18.75 23.12 -94.10
C ILE A 263 19.68 23.58 -95.22
N GLU A 264 20.92 23.12 -95.26
CA GLU A 264 21.86 23.46 -96.34
C GLU A 264 21.35 23.00 -97.71
N TYR A 265 20.81 21.78 -97.79
CA TYR A 265 20.24 21.24 -99.02
C TYR A 265 19.08 22.11 -99.51
N LEU A 266 18.16 22.47 -98.62
CA LEU A 266 17.02 23.34 -98.94
C LEU A 266 17.46 24.75 -99.34
N GLN A 267 18.52 25.29 -98.73
CA GLN A 267 19.10 26.57 -99.14
C GLN A 267 19.68 26.49 -100.56
N LYS A 268 20.49 25.46 -100.86
CA LYS A 268 21.04 25.21 -102.20
C LYS A 268 19.93 25.01 -103.24
N LEU A 269 18.86 24.30 -102.88
CA LEU A 269 17.69 24.11 -103.75
C LEU A 269 16.97 25.43 -104.03
N LYS A 270 16.77 26.26 -103.01
CA LYS A 270 16.18 27.61 -103.13
C LYS A 270 17.02 28.50 -104.05
N GLU A 271 18.34 28.49 -103.93
CA GLU A 271 19.24 29.22 -104.83
C GLU A 271 19.11 28.75 -106.29
N ARG A 272 19.10 27.43 -106.52
CA ARG A 272 18.89 26.87 -107.86
C ARG A 272 17.54 27.28 -108.45
N TYR A 273 16.48 27.23 -107.64
CA TYR A 273 15.14 27.66 -108.06
C TYR A 273 15.11 29.15 -108.45
N ASN A 274 15.74 30.01 -107.66
CA ASN A 274 15.87 31.44 -107.98
C ASN A 274 16.63 31.68 -109.28
N GLN A 275 17.70 30.92 -109.54
CA GLN A 275 18.46 31.03 -110.79
C GLN A 275 17.64 30.64 -112.02
N ILE A 276 16.84 29.58 -111.95
CA ILE A 276 15.99 29.12 -113.06
C ILE A 276 14.88 30.14 -113.35
N THR A 277 14.19 30.60 -112.30
CA THR A 277 13.06 31.53 -112.41
C THR A 277 13.50 32.87 -113.02
N CYS A 278 14.63 33.40 -112.56
CA CYS A 278 15.17 34.67 -113.09
C CYS A 278 15.68 34.54 -114.53
N LYS A 279 16.25 33.39 -114.93
CA LYS A 279 16.71 33.18 -116.32
C LYS A 279 15.55 33.17 -117.31
N GLN A 280 14.52 32.38 -117.06
CA GLN A 280 13.36 32.28 -117.96
C GLN A 280 12.65 33.62 -118.13
N PHE A 281 12.45 34.36 -117.03
CA PHE A 281 11.84 35.69 -117.09
C PHE A 281 12.74 36.70 -117.84
N ASN A 282 14.04 36.70 -117.58
CA ASN A 282 14.98 37.59 -118.27
C ASN A 282 15.09 37.29 -119.77
N ASP A 283 15.07 36.02 -120.17
CA ASP A 283 15.12 35.63 -121.57
C ASP A 283 13.82 36.02 -122.30
N LEU A 284 12.66 35.84 -121.66
CA LEU A 284 11.38 36.33 -122.18
C LEU A 284 11.39 37.86 -122.34
N LEU A 285 11.89 38.59 -121.33
CA LEU A 285 11.97 40.05 -121.36
C LEU A 285 12.92 40.54 -122.46
N LYS A 286 14.09 39.90 -122.62
CA LYS A 286 15.02 40.21 -123.72
C LYS A 286 14.37 39.98 -125.08
N SER A 287 13.68 38.87 -125.25
CA SER A 287 12.96 38.57 -126.49
C SER A 287 11.88 39.61 -126.78
N TYR A 288 11.08 39.98 -125.77
CA TYR A 288 10.07 41.03 -125.88
C TYR A 288 10.66 42.39 -126.29
N VAL A 289 11.76 42.81 -125.65
CA VAL A 289 12.46 44.04 -126.00
C VAL A 289 12.94 43.98 -127.45
N GLN A 290 13.59 42.89 -127.89
CA GLN A 290 14.03 42.72 -129.27
C GLN A 290 12.87 42.78 -130.28
N TYR A 291 11.73 42.17 -129.97
CA TYR A 291 10.54 42.26 -130.81
C TYR A 291 10.02 43.69 -130.88
N LYS A 292 9.93 44.40 -129.76
CA LYS A 292 9.49 45.80 -129.72
C LYS A 292 10.39 46.69 -130.58
N THR A 293 11.71 46.59 -130.43
CA THR A 293 12.66 47.39 -131.22
C THR A 293 12.55 47.06 -132.72
N SER A 294 12.32 45.78 -133.05
CA SER A 294 12.11 45.35 -134.44
C SER A 294 10.81 45.92 -135.01
N LEU A 295 9.75 45.97 -134.21
CA LEU A 295 8.46 46.55 -134.57
C LEU A 295 8.56 48.07 -134.77
N GLU A 296 9.27 48.77 -133.89
CA GLU A 296 9.54 50.21 -134.02
C GLU A 296 10.35 50.51 -135.28
N LYS A 297 11.41 49.75 -135.56
CA LYS A 297 12.16 49.87 -136.83
C LYS A 297 11.27 49.65 -138.05
N LYS A 298 10.40 48.63 -138.01
CA LYS A 298 9.47 48.34 -139.10
C LYS A 298 8.44 49.47 -139.28
N LYS A 299 8.00 50.08 -138.17
CA LYS A 299 7.10 51.24 -138.18
C LYS A 299 7.78 52.46 -138.80
N ILE A 300 9.03 52.75 -138.44
CA ILE A 300 9.82 53.85 -139.03
C ILE A 300 9.98 53.63 -140.55
N ILE A 301 10.32 52.39 -140.97
CA ILE A 301 10.43 52.06 -142.39
C ILE A 301 9.07 52.25 -143.10
N TYR A 302 7.99 51.76 -142.50
CA TYR A 302 6.64 51.93 -143.06
C TYR A 302 6.22 53.41 -143.16
N GLU A 303 6.51 54.22 -142.15
CA GLU A 303 6.26 55.66 -142.17
C GLU A 303 7.12 56.38 -143.23
N SER A 304 8.37 55.96 -143.42
CA SER A 304 9.25 56.50 -144.49
C SER A 304 8.83 56.10 -145.91
N LEU A 305 8.04 55.04 -146.07
CA LEU A 305 7.46 54.60 -147.35
C LEU A 305 6.08 55.21 -147.62
N LYS A 306 5.49 55.90 -146.63
CA LYS A 306 4.15 56.51 -146.72
C LYS A 306 4.21 58.02 -147.01
N ASN A 307 5.40 58.63 -146.94
CA ASN A 307 5.72 59.97 -147.44
C ASN A 307 6.47 59.87 -148.77
#